data_AF-A0A9W3XID4-F1
#
_entry.id   AF-A0A9W3XID4-F1
#
_cell.length_a   1.000
_cell.length_b   1.000
_cell.length_c   1.000
_cell.angle_alpha   90.00
_cell.angle_beta   90.00
_cell.angle_gamma   90.00
#
_symmetry.space_group_name_H-M   'P 1'
#
loop_
_entity.id
_entity.type
_entity.pdbx_description
1 polymer ?
#
loop_
_entity_poly.entity_id
_entity_poly.type
_entity_poly.pdbx_seq_one_letter_code
_entity_poly.pdbx_strand_id
1 'polypeptide(L)'
;MGYTVDISKWNGNINWPVAKQYLDFVIARVQDGSNYVDPLYKGYVQAMKHHGIPFGNYAFCRFVSENDARIEARDFWNRGDKSATVWVADVEVKTMNDMRAGTQAFIDELRRLGAKKVGLYVGHHMYAPFGMANVKADFVWIPRYGGNKPAYPCDIWQYTETGNVPGIGKCDLNQLIGSKPLSWFTNQTVEKIEKQEEGVEIIVNKFNKVVTYEFGVNLIPDMVQMMDQLGFTTKIVSRGDSQGLVYFETDYRQGSELDKATAWLDARGLKYFYTKE
;
A
#
# COMPACT_ATOMS: atom_id res chain seq x y z
N MET A 1 1.49 5.66 17.25
CA MET A 1 1.87 6.20 15.94
C MET A 1 3.10 5.44 15.50
N GLY A 2 3.03 4.80 14.33
CA GLY A 2 4.18 4.18 13.72
C GLY A 2 5.02 5.20 12.96
N TYR A 3 5.96 4.69 12.18
CA TYR A 3 6.89 5.44 11.36
C TYR A 3 6.50 5.30 9.88
N THR A 4 6.72 6.37 9.12
CA THR A 4 6.88 6.26 7.67
C THR A 4 8.37 6.08 7.39
N VAL A 5 8.73 4.99 6.74
CA VAL A 5 10.14 4.66 6.43
C VAL A 5 10.31 4.44 4.95
N ASP A 6 11.49 4.73 4.44
CA ASP A 6 11.91 4.29 3.12
C ASP A 6 13.05 3.28 3.26
N ILE A 7 13.00 2.25 2.41
CA ILE A 7 13.90 1.09 2.52
C ILE A 7 14.41 0.65 1.16
N SER A 8 15.58 0.04 1.18
CA SER A 8 16.23 -0.61 0.05
C SER A 8 16.96 -1.86 0.52
N LYS A 9 17.65 -2.57 -0.38
CA LYS A 9 18.52 -3.68 0.00
C LYS A 9 19.53 -3.36 1.10
N TRP A 10 19.85 -2.08 1.34
CA TRP A 10 20.77 -1.66 2.39
C TRP A 10 20.23 -1.85 3.81
N ASN A 11 18.91 -2.01 3.98
CA ASN A 11 18.30 -2.34 5.27
C ASN A 11 18.40 -3.85 5.58
N GLY A 12 18.83 -4.68 4.62
CA GLY A 12 19.09 -6.11 4.83
C GLY A 12 17.83 -6.91 5.18
N ASN A 13 17.98 -7.92 6.03
CA ASN A 13 16.87 -8.78 6.43
C ASN A 13 16.07 -8.13 7.58
N ILE A 14 14.89 -7.60 7.24
CA ILE A 14 13.96 -7.01 8.20
C ILE A 14 13.19 -8.11 8.94
N ASN A 15 13.08 -7.99 10.26
CA ASN A 15 12.20 -8.80 11.09
C ASN A 15 10.78 -8.23 11.04
N TRP A 16 10.02 -8.60 10.02
CA TRP A 16 8.66 -8.10 9.75
C TRP A 16 7.63 -8.35 10.86
N PRO A 17 7.61 -9.52 11.54
CA PRO A 17 6.73 -9.72 12.69
C PRO A 17 6.93 -8.68 13.80
N VAL A 18 8.17 -8.22 14.01
CA VAL A 18 8.50 -7.17 14.99
C VAL A 18 8.22 -5.78 14.42
N ALA A 19 8.62 -5.52 13.17
CA ALA A 19 8.53 -4.20 12.55
C ALA A 19 7.09 -3.73 12.30
N LYS A 20 6.15 -4.65 12.00
CA LYS A 20 4.78 -4.29 11.58
C LYS A 20 4.04 -3.34 12.53
N GLN A 21 4.30 -3.41 13.83
CA GLN A 21 3.62 -2.58 14.84
C GLN A 21 4.18 -1.14 14.92
N TYR A 22 5.32 -0.90 14.26
CA TYR A 22 6.00 0.39 14.22
C TYR A 22 5.91 1.04 12.84
N LEU A 23 5.20 0.45 11.88
CA LEU A 23 5.18 0.93 10.50
C LEU A 23 3.79 1.42 10.11
N ASP A 24 3.69 2.72 9.88
CA ASP A 24 2.49 3.35 9.34
C ASP A 24 2.49 3.29 7.81
N PHE A 25 3.67 3.42 7.18
CA PHE A 25 3.84 3.36 5.73
C PHE A 25 5.29 3.05 5.34
N VAL A 26 5.50 2.33 4.23
CA VAL A 26 6.83 2.01 3.71
C VAL A 26 6.97 2.44 2.26
N ILE A 27 8.06 3.09 1.87
CA ILE A 27 8.40 3.34 0.46
C ILE A 27 9.64 2.52 0.10
N ALA A 28 9.49 1.48 -0.73
CA ALA A 28 10.56 0.53 -1.02
C ALA A 28 11.21 0.77 -2.39
N ARG A 29 12.54 0.66 -2.47
CA ARG A 29 13.29 0.85 -3.71
C ARG A 29 13.05 -0.31 -4.65
N VAL A 30 12.70 -0.01 -5.90
CA VAL A 30 12.57 -1.00 -6.98
C VAL A 30 13.85 -1.12 -7.78
N GLN A 31 14.48 0.01 -8.08
CA GLN A 31 15.64 0.08 -8.97
C GLN A 31 16.53 1.28 -8.68
N ASP A 32 17.74 1.22 -9.22
CA ASP A 32 18.69 2.33 -9.29
C ASP A 32 19.13 2.50 -10.76
N GLY A 33 18.44 3.39 -11.49
CA GLY A 33 18.49 3.40 -12.94
C GLY A 33 17.87 2.16 -13.59
N SER A 34 17.87 2.13 -14.92
CA SER A 34 17.43 0.95 -15.68
C SER A 34 18.30 -0.29 -15.43
N ASN A 35 19.57 -0.13 -15.06
CA ASN A 35 20.55 -1.21 -15.04
C ASN A 35 20.71 -1.93 -13.69
N TYR A 36 20.05 -1.47 -12.62
CA TYR A 36 20.12 -2.12 -11.32
C TYR A 36 18.72 -2.34 -10.74
N VAL A 37 18.36 -3.60 -10.55
CA VAL A 37 17.13 -3.99 -9.82
C VAL A 37 17.49 -4.19 -8.36
N ASP A 38 16.72 -3.61 -7.44
CA ASP A 38 16.94 -3.84 -6.02
C ASP A 38 16.63 -5.32 -5.68
N PRO A 39 17.61 -6.09 -5.19
CA PRO A 39 17.47 -7.53 -5.06
C PRO A 39 16.53 -7.97 -3.92
N LEU A 40 16.26 -7.10 -2.94
CA LEU A 40 15.41 -7.43 -1.80
C LEU A 40 13.97 -6.93 -1.94
N TYR A 41 13.70 -6.03 -2.90
CA TYR A 41 12.39 -5.44 -3.14
C TYR A 41 11.25 -6.45 -3.16
N LYS A 42 11.36 -7.52 -3.97
CA LYS A 42 10.29 -8.53 -4.09
C LYS A 42 10.01 -9.25 -2.77
N GLY A 43 11.06 -9.56 -2.01
CA GLY A 43 10.93 -10.18 -0.68
C GLY A 43 10.28 -9.23 0.32
N TYR A 44 10.64 -7.94 0.28
CA TYR A 44 10.00 -6.92 1.10
C TYR A 44 8.52 -6.77 0.78
N VAL A 45 8.15 -6.68 -0.50
CA VAL A 45 6.75 -6.60 -0.92
C VAL A 45 5.95 -7.82 -0.45
N GLN A 46 6.49 -9.03 -0.62
CA GLN A 46 5.81 -10.24 -0.15
C GLN A 46 5.55 -10.18 1.36
N ALA A 47 6.53 -9.75 2.14
CA ALA A 47 6.40 -9.64 3.59
C ALA A 47 5.43 -8.52 4.00
N MET A 48 5.50 -7.35 3.37
CA MET A 48 4.58 -6.23 3.63
C MET A 48 3.13 -6.64 3.33
N LYS A 49 2.88 -7.32 2.20
CA LYS A 49 1.57 -7.88 1.87
C LYS A 49 1.10 -8.91 2.90
N HIS A 50 1.98 -9.83 3.31
CA HIS A 50 1.65 -10.85 4.31
C HIS A 50 1.28 -10.24 5.67
N HIS A 51 1.94 -9.15 6.06
CA HIS A 51 1.71 -8.48 7.34
C HIS A 51 0.75 -7.29 7.28
N GLY A 52 0.14 -7.01 6.13
CA GLY A 52 -0.82 -5.91 5.96
C GLY A 52 -0.20 -4.51 6.07
N ILE A 53 1.09 -4.37 5.77
CA ILE A 53 1.80 -3.08 5.82
C ILE A 53 1.58 -2.35 4.48
N PRO A 54 0.99 -1.13 4.48
CA PRO A 54 0.79 -0.36 3.26
C PRO A 54 2.14 0.17 2.74
N PHE A 55 2.30 0.17 1.42
CA PHE A 55 3.58 0.55 0.82
C PHE A 55 3.45 1.33 -0.49
N GLY A 56 4.52 2.04 -0.83
CA GLY A 56 4.79 2.69 -2.11
C GLY A 56 6.10 2.19 -2.71
N ASN A 57 6.36 2.60 -3.95
CA ASN A 57 7.57 2.26 -4.69
C ASN A 57 8.39 3.53 -4.95
N TYR A 58 9.72 3.44 -4.92
CA TYR A 58 10.60 4.48 -5.47
C TYR A 58 11.66 3.91 -6.41
N ALA A 59 12.16 4.75 -7.31
CA ALA A 59 13.26 4.44 -8.22
C ALA A 59 14.25 5.61 -8.23
N PHE A 60 15.51 5.32 -7.90
CA PHE A 60 16.59 6.29 -8.03
C PHE A 60 16.84 6.54 -9.52
N CYS A 61 16.71 7.78 -9.95
CA CYS A 61 16.71 8.18 -11.35
C CYS A 61 18.13 8.28 -11.92
N ARG A 62 18.35 7.69 -13.11
CA ARG A 62 19.62 7.79 -13.84
C ARG A 62 19.51 8.18 -15.31
N PHE A 63 18.33 8.53 -15.78
CA PHE A 63 18.07 8.86 -17.18
C PHE A 63 19.02 9.94 -17.74
N VAL A 64 19.43 9.79 -18.99
CA VAL A 64 20.34 10.74 -19.67
C VAL A 64 19.67 11.58 -20.76
N SER A 65 18.38 11.34 -21.01
CA SER A 65 17.53 12.09 -21.94
C SER A 65 16.06 11.89 -21.58
N GLU A 66 15.14 12.68 -22.15
CA GLU A 66 13.70 12.46 -21.95
C GLU A 66 13.22 11.10 -22.47
N ASN A 67 13.75 10.62 -23.59
CA ASN A 67 13.40 9.29 -24.11
C ASN A 67 13.87 8.18 -23.16
N ASP A 68 15.09 8.33 -22.63
CA ASP A 68 15.65 7.42 -21.63
C ASP A 68 14.88 7.47 -20.32
N ALA A 69 14.40 8.65 -19.89
CA ALA A 69 13.51 8.79 -18.74
C ALA A 69 12.21 8.01 -18.90
N ARG A 70 11.64 7.96 -20.11
CA ARG A 70 10.47 7.10 -20.41
C ARG A 70 10.84 5.61 -20.42
N ILE A 71 12.05 5.23 -20.83
CA ILE A 71 12.52 3.83 -20.73
C ILE A 71 12.62 3.45 -19.25
N GLU A 72 13.29 4.28 -18.45
CA GLU A 72 13.50 4.05 -17.03
C GLU A 72 12.17 3.98 -16.25
N ALA A 73 11.20 4.82 -16.58
CA ALA A 73 9.85 4.78 -16.01
C ALA A 73 9.10 3.47 -16.36
N ARG A 74 9.25 2.96 -17.59
CA ARG A 74 8.68 1.67 -18.01
C ARG A 74 9.34 0.51 -17.26
N ASP A 75 10.66 0.54 -17.10
CA ASP A 75 11.37 -0.45 -16.29
C ASP A 75 10.86 -0.44 -14.85
N PHE A 76 10.77 0.75 -14.24
CA PHE A 76 10.28 0.93 -12.89
C PHE A 76 8.86 0.39 -12.74
N TRP A 77 7.95 0.78 -13.63
CA TRP A 77 6.58 0.28 -13.66
C TRP A 77 6.53 -1.24 -13.79
N ASN A 78 7.30 -1.83 -14.71
CA ASN A 78 7.28 -3.27 -14.97
C ASN A 78 7.82 -4.08 -13.78
N ARG A 79 8.85 -3.58 -13.09
CA ARG A 79 9.49 -4.24 -11.94
C ARG A 79 8.71 -4.05 -10.64
N GLY A 80 8.06 -2.89 -10.48
CA GLY A 80 7.31 -2.53 -9.28
C GLY A 80 5.99 -3.29 -9.14
N ASP A 81 5.68 -3.68 -7.91
CA ASP A 81 4.41 -4.32 -7.56
C ASP A 81 3.25 -3.32 -7.67
N LYS A 82 2.15 -3.76 -8.31
CA LYS A 82 0.99 -2.92 -8.60
C LYS A 82 0.07 -2.67 -7.40
N SER A 83 0.30 -3.35 -6.28
CA SER A 83 -0.35 -3.02 -5.00
C SER A 83 0.25 -1.78 -4.33
N ALA A 84 1.36 -1.25 -4.84
CA ALA A 84 1.92 0.00 -4.36
C ALA A 84 0.92 1.14 -4.55
N THR A 85 0.77 1.94 -3.51
CA THR A 85 -0.18 3.05 -3.42
C THR A 85 0.34 4.32 -4.10
N VAL A 86 1.67 4.50 -4.13
CA VAL A 86 2.37 5.62 -4.75
C VAL A 86 3.62 5.14 -5.49
N TRP A 87 4.07 5.94 -6.46
CA TRP A 87 5.28 5.72 -7.26
C TRP A 87 6.16 6.97 -7.20
N VAL A 88 7.43 6.86 -6.82
CA VAL A 88 8.29 8.02 -6.59
C VAL A 88 9.47 8.03 -7.55
N ALA A 89 9.65 9.15 -8.25
CA ALA A 89 10.89 9.49 -8.93
C ALA A 89 11.86 10.07 -7.90
N ASP A 90 13.00 9.42 -7.68
CA ASP A 90 14.02 9.83 -6.73
C ASP A 90 15.21 10.48 -7.46
N VAL A 91 15.32 11.81 -7.35
CA VAL A 91 16.26 12.63 -8.12
C VAL A 91 17.30 13.28 -7.22
N GLU A 92 18.47 12.65 -7.15
CA GLU A 92 19.57 13.10 -6.27
C GLU A 92 20.80 13.59 -7.03
N VAL A 93 20.98 13.13 -8.28
CA VAL A 93 22.21 13.38 -9.06
C VAL A 93 21.88 13.94 -10.43
N LYS A 94 22.78 14.78 -10.95
CA LYS A 94 22.64 15.33 -12.30
C LYS A 94 23.11 14.31 -13.34
N THR A 95 22.18 13.73 -14.10
CA THR A 95 22.47 12.78 -15.19
C THR A 95 22.19 13.32 -16.59
N MET A 96 21.47 14.43 -16.67
CA MET A 96 21.27 15.20 -17.90
C MET A 96 21.26 16.71 -17.61
N ASN A 97 21.33 17.52 -18.66
CA ASN A 97 21.37 18.98 -18.50
C ASN A 97 20.06 19.54 -17.95
N ASP A 98 18.92 19.14 -18.51
CA ASP A 98 17.59 19.54 -18.06
C ASP A 98 16.94 18.42 -17.24
N MET A 99 17.32 18.33 -15.97
CA MET A 99 16.77 17.33 -15.06
C MET A 99 15.25 17.48 -14.90
N ARG A 100 14.71 18.70 -14.94
CA ARG A 100 13.25 18.93 -14.84
C ARG A 100 12.52 18.34 -16.04
N ALA A 101 13.02 18.49 -17.25
CA ALA A 101 12.42 17.87 -18.43
C ALA A 101 12.43 16.33 -18.35
N GLY A 102 13.58 15.74 -17.99
CA GLY A 102 13.69 14.29 -17.79
C GLY A 102 12.77 13.75 -16.70
N THR A 103 12.74 14.39 -15.53
CA THR A 103 11.85 14.02 -14.42
C THR A 103 10.38 14.13 -14.81
N GLN A 104 9.98 15.19 -15.53
CA GLN A 104 8.60 15.30 -15.99
C GLN A 104 8.25 14.19 -16.99
N ALA A 105 9.14 13.88 -17.93
CA ALA A 105 8.95 12.79 -18.88
C ALA A 105 8.81 11.42 -18.20
N PHE A 106 9.58 11.17 -17.12
CA PHE A 106 9.47 9.97 -16.29
C PHE A 106 8.11 9.88 -15.60
N ILE A 107 7.67 10.95 -14.93
CA ILE A 107 6.40 11.03 -14.21
C ILE A 107 5.21 10.87 -15.17
N ASP A 108 5.25 11.54 -16.32
CA ASP A 108 4.19 11.45 -17.32
C ASP A 108 4.06 10.04 -17.89
N GLU A 109 5.18 9.35 -18.09
CA GLU A 109 5.18 7.96 -18.53
C GLU A 109 4.58 7.01 -17.48
N LEU A 110 4.91 7.19 -16.19
CA LEU A 110 4.25 6.42 -15.11
C LEU A 110 2.73 6.63 -15.10
N ARG A 111 2.28 7.88 -15.25
CA ARG A 111 0.85 8.20 -15.34
C ARG A 111 0.21 7.55 -16.57
N ARG A 112 0.89 7.59 -17.73
CA ARG A 112 0.45 6.94 -18.97
C ARG A 112 0.29 5.42 -18.80
N LEU A 113 1.17 4.79 -18.03
CA LEU A 113 1.13 3.35 -17.73
C LEU A 113 0.07 2.96 -16.69
N GLY A 114 -0.49 3.93 -15.96
CA GLY A 114 -1.62 3.74 -15.06
C GLY A 114 -1.36 4.12 -13.60
N ALA A 115 -0.18 4.63 -13.25
CA ALA A 115 0.09 5.11 -11.89
C ALA A 115 -0.83 6.27 -11.53
N LYS A 116 -1.58 6.13 -10.43
CA LYS A 116 -2.58 7.12 -9.99
C LYS A 116 -2.02 8.20 -9.07
N LYS A 117 -0.93 7.89 -8.37
CA LYS A 117 -0.24 8.77 -7.42
C LYS A 117 1.25 8.69 -7.66
N VAL A 118 1.83 9.76 -8.21
CA VAL A 118 3.25 9.85 -8.54
C VAL A 118 3.88 11.01 -7.76
N GLY A 119 4.92 10.71 -6.99
CA GLY A 119 5.67 11.66 -6.19
C GLY A 119 7.04 11.97 -6.75
N LEU A 120 7.63 13.05 -6.25
CA LEU A 120 9.02 13.44 -6.50
C LEU A 120 9.77 13.47 -5.17
N TYR A 121 10.80 12.64 -5.04
CA TYR A 121 11.87 12.88 -4.08
C TYR A 121 12.99 13.68 -4.75
N VAL A 122 13.49 14.68 -4.06
CA VAL A 122 14.61 15.49 -4.56
C VAL A 122 15.50 15.94 -3.42
N GLY A 123 16.81 15.72 -3.56
CA GLY A 123 17.80 16.21 -2.60
C GLY A 123 17.66 17.72 -2.37
N HIS A 124 17.72 18.18 -1.12
CA HIS A 124 17.47 19.59 -0.76
C HIS A 124 18.27 20.59 -1.60
N HIS A 125 19.55 20.28 -1.83
CA HIS A 125 20.49 21.10 -2.59
C HIS A 125 20.23 21.08 -4.12
N MET A 126 19.42 20.14 -4.61
CA MET A 126 19.09 19.97 -6.03
C MET A 126 17.77 20.65 -6.44
N TYR A 127 16.90 20.96 -5.47
CA TYR A 127 15.56 21.47 -5.74
C TYR A 127 15.56 22.72 -6.63
N ALA A 128 16.29 23.77 -6.23
CA ALA A 128 16.36 25.02 -6.99
C ALA A 128 17.24 24.91 -8.25
N PRO A 129 18.46 24.33 -8.21
CA PRO A 129 19.30 24.21 -9.41
C PRO A 129 18.64 23.43 -10.55
N PHE A 130 17.79 22.45 -10.24
CA PHE A 130 17.09 21.68 -11.26
C PHE A 130 15.72 22.27 -11.63
N GLY A 131 15.26 23.36 -10.99
CA GLY A 131 13.96 23.94 -11.27
C GLY A 131 12.78 23.03 -10.90
N MET A 132 12.93 22.24 -9.83
CA MET A 132 11.98 21.19 -9.44
C MET A 132 10.64 21.71 -8.93
N ALA A 133 10.55 23.00 -8.59
CA ALA A 133 9.28 23.68 -8.33
C ALA A 133 8.27 23.58 -9.49
N ASN A 134 8.77 23.38 -10.72
CA ASN A 134 7.95 23.32 -11.93
C ASN A 134 7.60 21.88 -12.36
N VAL A 135 8.03 20.86 -11.61
CA VAL A 135 7.63 19.47 -11.86
C VAL A 135 6.22 19.24 -11.33
N LYS A 136 5.35 18.68 -12.18
CA LYS A 136 3.95 18.37 -11.83
C LYS A 136 3.84 16.97 -11.24
N ALA A 137 4.17 16.82 -9.96
CA ALA A 137 3.93 15.62 -9.16
C ALA A 137 2.69 15.78 -8.26
N ASP A 138 2.15 14.67 -7.75
CA ASP A 138 1.00 14.68 -6.84
C ASP A 138 1.39 15.00 -5.39
N PHE A 139 2.66 14.73 -5.05
CA PHE A 139 3.30 15.11 -3.80
C PHE A 139 4.81 15.29 -3.97
N VAL A 140 5.43 16.04 -3.05
CA VAL A 140 6.87 16.26 -3.01
C VAL A 140 7.45 15.73 -1.70
N TRP A 141 8.60 15.08 -1.78
CA TRP A 141 9.34 14.51 -0.67
C TRP A 141 10.75 15.11 -0.67
N ILE A 142 11.17 15.74 0.45
CA ILE A 142 12.47 16.43 0.53
C ILE A 142 13.21 15.99 1.80
N PRO A 143 14.48 15.60 1.70
CA PRO A 143 15.32 15.38 2.87
C PRO A 143 15.79 16.70 3.45
N ARG A 144 15.87 16.80 4.78
CA ARG A 144 16.69 17.82 5.43
C ARG A 144 17.04 17.37 6.83
N TYR A 145 18.31 17.08 7.06
CA TYR A 145 18.79 16.56 8.33
C TYR A 145 19.31 17.71 9.20
N GLY A 146 19.18 17.58 10.53
CA GLY A 146 19.62 18.62 11.48
C GLY A 146 18.50 19.49 12.06
N GLY A 147 17.27 18.96 12.13
CA GLY A 147 16.16 19.53 12.92
C GLY A 147 15.35 20.63 12.24
N ASN A 148 15.91 21.34 11.26
CA ASN A 148 15.17 22.32 10.47
C ASN A 148 14.35 21.62 9.37
N LYS A 149 13.06 21.99 9.25
CA LYS A 149 12.20 21.55 8.15
C LYS A 149 12.76 21.96 6.76
N PRO A 150 12.40 21.28 5.67
CA PRO A 150 12.77 21.67 4.31
C PRO A 150 12.47 23.14 4.02
N ALA A 151 13.34 23.77 3.20
CA ALA A 151 13.20 25.19 2.86
C ALA A 151 12.15 25.42 1.76
N TYR A 152 11.80 24.35 1.05
CA TYR A 152 10.80 24.32 -0.01
C TYR A 152 9.58 23.54 0.47
N PRO A 153 8.37 23.84 -0.05
CA PRO A 153 7.17 23.09 0.29
C PRO A 153 7.30 21.61 -0.08
N CYS A 154 6.93 20.73 0.85
CA CYS A 154 6.85 19.30 0.61
C CYS A 154 5.72 18.68 1.44
N ASP A 155 5.24 17.51 1.01
CA ASP A 155 4.26 16.71 1.76
C ASP A 155 4.94 15.73 2.70
N ILE A 156 6.11 15.21 2.30
CA ILE A 156 6.95 14.33 3.10
C ILE A 156 8.29 15.01 3.38
N TRP A 157 8.73 14.99 4.63
CA TRP A 157 10.06 15.39 5.08
C TRP A 157 10.83 14.17 5.58
N GLN A 158 11.90 13.79 4.89
CA GLN A 158 12.88 12.84 5.44
C GLN A 158 13.76 13.61 6.43
N TYR A 159 13.51 13.42 7.72
CA TYR A 159 14.12 14.25 8.77
C TYR A 159 15.40 13.64 9.35
N THR A 160 15.62 12.35 9.11
CA THR A 160 16.85 11.65 9.51
C THR A 160 17.13 10.44 8.62
N GLU A 161 18.42 10.17 8.40
CA GLU A 161 18.98 8.96 7.77
C GLU A 161 19.62 8.00 8.80
N THR A 162 19.48 8.32 10.09
CA THR A 162 20.09 7.63 11.23
C THR A 162 19.05 7.20 12.26
N GLY A 163 17.78 7.11 11.86
CA GLY A 163 16.72 6.57 12.69
C GLY A 163 16.96 5.11 13.04
N ASN A 164 16.23 4.61 14.04
CA ASN A 164 16.28 3.21 14.43
C ASN A 164 14.87 2.69 14.73
N VAL A 165 14.40 1.73 13.94
CA VAL A 165 13.07 1.11 14.11
C VAL A 165 13.24 -0.34 14.53
N PRO A 166 12.58 -0.81 15.61
CA PRO A 166 12.67 -2.20 16.02
C PRO A 166 12.27 -3.15 14.88
N GLY A 167 13.13 -4.14 14.61
CA GLY A 167 12.97 -5.08 13.50
C GLY A 167 13.60 -4.63 12.17
N ILE A 168 13.94 -3.34 12.00
CA ILE A 168 14.65 -2.80 10.84
C ILE A 168 16.10 -2.43 11.20
N GLY A 169 16.30 -1.80 12.36
CA GLY A 169 17.57 -1.17 12.71
C GLY A 169 17.70 0.21 12.07
N LYS A 170 18.91 0.56 11.61
CA LYS A 170 19.18 1.88 11.00
C LYS A 170 18.31 2.07 9.75
N CYS A 171 17.54 3.16 9.72
CA CYS A 171 16.68 3.49 8.58
C CYS A 171 16.37 4.98 8.51
N ASP A 172 15.87 5.36 7.34
CA ASP A 172 15.46 6.72 7.04
C ASP A 172 14.02 6.92 7.54
N LEU A 173 13.80 8.01 8.27
CA LEU A 173 12.50 8.31 8.87
C LEU A 173 11.89 9.56 8.25
N ASN A 174 10.59 9.46 8.03
CA ASN A 174 9.82 10.44 7.30
C ASN A 174 8.67 10.97 8.16
N GLN A 175 8.38 12.26 7.99
CA GLN A 175 7.25 12.93 8.60
C GLN A 175 6.38 13.57 7.53
N LEU A 176 5.06 13.42 7.67
CA LEU A 176 4.09 14.12 6.83
C LEU A 176 3.91 15.54 7.36
N ILE A 177 4.28 16.54 6.57
CA ILE A 177 4.25 17.96 6.98
C ILE A 177 3.49 18.87 6.01
N GLY A 178 3.00 18.33 4.90
CA GLY A 178 2.23 19.09 3.91
C GLY A 178 0.75 18.75 3.90
N SER A 179 0.17 18.77 2.70
CA SER A 179 -1.28 18.71 2.48
C SER A 179 -1.85 17.30 2.45
N LYS A 180 -1.01 16.28 2.20
CA LYS A 180 -1.44 14.89 2.07
C LYS A 180 -1.41 14.19 3.44
N PRO A 181 -2.55 13.77 4.00
CA PRO A 181 -2.57 12.97 5.22
C PRO A 181 -2.03 11.55 4.97
N LEU A 182 -1.68 10.83 6.03
CA LEU A 182 -1.22 9.43 5.96
C LEU A 182 -2.18 8.56 5.14
N SER A 183 -3.47 8.77 5.32
CA SER A 183 -4.53 8.06 4.61
C SER A 183 -4.47 8.21 3.09
N TRP A 184 -4.04 9.39 2.61
CA TRP A 184 -3.81 9.62 1.19
C TRP A 184 -2.68 8.72 0.68
N PHE A 185 -1.61 8.52 1.46
CA PHE A 185 -0.51 7.64 1.08
C PHE A 185 -0.88 6.16 1.20
N THR A 186 -1.58 5.76 2.25
CA THR A 186 -1.93 4.36 2.50
C THR A 186 -3.14 3.88 1.69
N ASN A 187 -3.75 4.75 0.87
CA ASN A 187 -5.07 4.54 0.25
C ASN A 187 -6.15 4.14 1.28
N GLN A 188 -6.01 4.63 2.51
CA GLN A 188 -7.08 4.60 3.50
C GLN A 188 -7.99 5.80 3.22
N THR A 189 -9.29 5.59 3.16
CA THR A 189 -10.26 6.69 3.08
C THR A 189 -10.36 7.32 4.47
N VAL A 190 -10.09 8.62 4.59
CA VAL A 190 -10.45 9.41 5.78
C VAL A 190 -11.78 10.07 5.50
N GLU A 191 -12.84 9.60 6.16
CA GLU A 191 -14.04 10.40 6.31
C GLU A 191 -13.82 11.40 7.45
N LYS A 192 -13.95 12.68 7.14
CA LYS A 192 -14.03 13.75 8.15
C LYS A 192 -15.43 13.71 8.74
N ILE A 193 -15.53 13.40 10.02
CA ILE A 193 -16.72 13.69 10.81
C ILE A 193 -16.46 14.98 11.58
N GLU A 194 -17.25 16.02 11.27
CA GLU A 194 -17.36 17.19 12.12
C GLU A 194 -17.96 16.77 13.47
N LYS A 195 -17.25 17.11 14.54
CA LYS A 195 -17.51 16.78 15.95
C LYS A 195 -18.98 16.58 16.33
N GLN A 196 -19.29 15.46 16.98
CA GLN A 196 -19.84 15.49 18.34
C GLN A 196 -19.54 14.18 19.10
N GLU A 197 -19.02 14.38 20.30
CA GLU A 197 -18.67 13.53 21.46
C GLU A 197 -18.79 11.99 21.46
N GLU A 198 -17.70 11.40 21.99
CA GLU A 198 -17.57 10.16 22.79
C GLU A 198 -18.13 8.82 22.26
N GLY A 199 -17.21 7.90 21.90
CA GLY A 199 -17.47 6.45 22.01
C GLY A 199 -16.91 5.59 20.87
N VAL A 200 -15.77 4.93 21.15
CA VAL A 200 -15.20 3.69 20.53
C VAL A 200 -15.67 3.33 19.10
N GLU A 201 -14.84 3.58 18.10
CA GLU A 201 -15.07 3.14 16.71
C GLU A 201 -14.71 1.67 16.47
N ILE A 202 -15.70 0.91 16.00
CA ILE A 202 -15.58 -0.47 15.51
C ILE A 202 -15.36 -0.44 13.99
N ILE A 203 -14.34 -1.16 13.53
CA ILE A 203 -13.82 -1.21 12.16
C ILE A 203 -14.75 -2.05 11.27
N VAL A 204 -15.02 -1.63 10.02
CA VAL A 204 -15.71 -2.46 9.02
C VAL A 204 -14.90 -2.65 7.73
N ASN A 205 -14.79 -3.91 7.30
CA ASN A 205 -13.92 -4.44 6.24
C ASN A 205 -14.52 -4.42 4.82
N LYS A 206 -13.63 -4.60 3.82
CA LYS A 206 -13.89 -4.77 2.37
C LYS A 206 -15.02 -5.76 2.04
N PHE A 207 -15.61 -5.62 0.84
CA PHE A 207 -16.55 -6.60 0.29
C PHE A 207 -15.87 -7.97 0.11
N ASN A 208 -16.39 -8.98 0.80
CA ASN A 208 -15.97 -10.37 0.74
C ASN A 208 -17.21 -11.25 0.58
N LYS A 209 -17.00 -12.55 0.40
CA LYS A 209 -18.06 -13.55 0.44
C LYS A 209 -17.66 -14.65 1.40
N VAL A 210 -18.60 -15.11 2.23
CA VAL A 210 -18.36 -16.25 3.12
C VAL A 210 -18.71 -17.53 2.37
N VAL A 211 -17.79 -18.49 2.38
CA VAL A 211 -17.99 -19.84 1.86
C VAL A 211 -17.68 -20.84 2.97
N THR A 212 -18.61 -21.74 3.29
CA THR A 212 -18.35 -22.79 4.28
C THR A 212 -17.54 -23.93 3.66
N TYR A 213 -16.87 -24.70 4.51
CA TYR A 213 -16.54 -26.07 4.16
C TYR A 213 -17.82 -26.90 4.08
N GLU A 214 -17.70 -28.12 3.56
CA GLU A 214 -18.82 -29.03 3.42
C GLU A 214 -19.39 -29.48 4.76
N PHE A 215 -20.71 -29.61 4.80
CA PHE A 215 -21.46 -30.07 5.96
C PHE A 215 -22.63 -30.97 5.53
N GLY A 216 -23.12 -31.79 6.46
CA GLY A 216 -24.19 -32.75 6.21
C GLY A 216 -25.55 -32.08 5.95
N VAL A 217 -26.37 -32.69 5.09
CA VAL A 217 -27.71 -32.20 4.73
C VAL A 217 -28.68 -32.03 5.92
N ASN A 218 -28.40 -32.66 7.06
CA ASN A 218 -29.19 -32.51 8.28
C ASN A 218 -29.20 -31.08 8.84
N LEU A 219 -28.23 -30.23 8.46
CA LEU A 219 -28.15 -28.82 8.89
C LEU A 219 -28.87 -27.85 7.93
N ILE A 220 -29.44 -28.34 6.82
CA ILE A 220 -30.12 -27.48 5.84
C ILE A 220 -31.30 -26.69 6.45
N PRO A 221 -32.20 -27.28 7.26
CA PRO A 221 -33.32 -26.53 7.82
C PRO A 221 -32.87 -25.31 8.65
N ASP A 222 -31.84 -25.49 9.46
CA ASP A 222 -31.25 -24.44 10.29
C ASP A 222 -30.56 -23.37 9.43
N MET A 223 -29.88 -23.79 8.35
CA MET A 223 -29.24 -22.87 7.40
C MET A 223 -30.23 -22.00 6.65
N VAL A 224 -31.36 -22.57 6.21
CA VAL A 224 -32.41 -21.83 5.51
C VAL A 224 -33.00 -20.75 6.43
N GLN A 225 -33.25 -21.07 7.71
CA GLN A 225 -33.71 -20.07 8.69
C GLN A 225 -32.70 -18.95 8.89
N MET A 226 -31.41 -19.27 8.90
CA MET A 226 -30.35 -18.27 8.98
C MET A 226 -30.30 -17.39 7.73
N MET A 227 -30.43 -17.99 6.54
CA MET A 227 -30.48 -17.28 5.26
C MET A 227 -31.60 -16.24 5.22
N ASP A 228 -32.80 -16.60 5.68
CA ASP A 228 -33.94 -15.69 5.76
C ASP A 228 -33.66 -14.49 6.68
N GLN A 229 -32.88 -14.70 7.73
CA GLN A 229 -32.51 -13.64 8.70
C GLN A 229 -31.39 -12.71 8.19
N LEU A 230 -30.58 -13.15 7.23
CA LEU A 230 -29.45 -12.36 6.73
C LEU A 230 -29.89 -11.18 5.85
N GLY A 231 -31.02 -11.30 5.14
CA GLY A 231 -31.57 -10.21 4.32
C GLY A 231 -30.77 -9.92 3.04
N PHE A 232 -29.90 -10.84 2.61
CA PHE A 232 -29.16 -10.77 1.35
C PHE A 232 -29.08 -12.12 0.64
N THR A 233 -28.65 -12.10 -0.63
CA THR A 233 -28.62 -13.30 -1.46
C THR A 233 -27.62 -14.32 -0.92
N THR A 234 -28.10 -15.54 -0.74
CA THR A 234 -27.32 -16.68 -0.25
C THR A 234 -27.72 -17.91 -1.04
N LYS A 235 -26.85 -18.93 -1.08
CA LYS A 235 -27.14 -20.21 -1.72
C LYS A 235 -26.48 -21.38 -1.01
N ILE A 236 -27.13 -22.54 -1.09
CA ILE A 236 -26.60 -23.84 -0.66
C ILE A 236 -26.31 -24.65 -1.92
N VAL A 237 -25.11 -25.20 -2.02
CA VAL A 237 -24.64 -25.92 -3.20
C VAL A 237 -24.25 -27.35 -2.82
N SER A 238 -24.76 -28.33 -3.57
CA SER A 238 -24.29 -29.72 -3.53
C SER A 238 -23.34 -29.98 -4.69
N ARG A 239 -22.30 -30.79 -4.47
CA ARG A 239 -21.38 -31.22 -5.54
C ARG A 239 -21.93 -32.36 -6.41
N GLY A 240 -23.01 -33.03 -5.97
CA GLY A 240 -23.59 -34.16 -6.71
C GLY A 240 -22.74 -35.44 -6.69
N ASP A 241 -21.82 -35.57 -5.73
CA ASP A 241 -20.89 -36.69 -5.58
C ASP A 241 -21.45 -37.85 -4.72
N SER A 242 -22.75 -37.83 -4.41
CA SER A 242 -23.45 -38.80 -3.56
C SER A 242 -22.92 -38.90 -2.13
N GLN A 243 -22.12 -37.93 -1.64
CA GLN A 243 -21.63 -37.94 -0.26
C GLN A 243 -22.62 -37.36 0.75
N GLY A 244 -23.75 -36.80 0.28
CA GLY A 244 -24.74 -36.17 1.17
C GLY A 244 -24.22 -34.91 1.85
N LEU A 245 -23.26 -34.23 1.20
CA LEU A 245 -22.65 -33.00 1.68
C LEU A 245 -23.04 -31.80 0.80
N VAL A 246 -23.12 -30.64 1.45
CA VAL A 246 -23.40 -29.35 0.82
C VAL A 246 -22.49 -28.27 1.42
N TYR A 247 -22.35 -27.14 0.73
CA TYR A 247 -21.73 -25.94 1.30
C TYR A 247 -22.61 -24.71 1.08
N PHE A 248 -22.45 -23.73 1.96
CA PHE A 248 -23.16 -22.47 1.95
C PHE A 248 -22.26 -21.37 1.40
N GLU A 249 -22.85 -20.43 0.67
CA GLU A 249 -22.15 -19.26 0.19
C GLU A 249 -23.05 -18.00 0.12
N THR A 250 -22.49 -16.85 0.50
CA THR A 250 -23.15 -15.53 0.38
C THR A 250 -22.90 -14.90 -1.00
N ASP A 251 -23.57 -13.80 -1.32
CA ASP A 251 -23.04 -12.84 -2.29
C ASP A 251 -21.91 -11.99 -1.68
N TYR A 252 -21.26 -11.15 -2.50
CA TYR A 252 -20.23 -10.24 -2.00
C TYR A 252 -20.86 -9.13 -1.16
N ARG A 253 -20.40 -9.01 0.09
CA ARG A 253 -20.91 -8.10 1.13
C ARG A 253 -19.77 -7.51 1.94
N GLN A 254 -19.96 -6.31 2.51
CA GLN A 254 -18.97 -5.72 3.41
C GLN A 254 -18.71 -6.67 4.58
N GLY A 255 -17.49 -6.65 5.14
CA GLY A 255 -17.13 -7.61 6.18
C GLY A 255 -18.07 -7.58 7.39
N SER A 256 -18.57 -6.42 7.82
CA SER A 256 -19.52 -6.36 8.93
C SER A 256 -20.92 -6.86 8.58
N GLU A 257 -21.31 -6.76 7.32
CA GLU A 257 -22.58 -7.33 6.85
C GLU A 257 -22.54 -8.87 6.91
N LEU A 258 -21.32 -9.45 6.90
CA LEU A 258 -21.09 -10.89 7.04
C LEU A 258 -20.97 -11.36 8.49
N ASP A 259 -20.86 -10.47 9.47
CA ASP A 259 -20.66 -10.83 10.89
C ASP A 259 -21.81 -11.69 11.43
N LYS A 260 -23.05 -11.44 10.99
CA LYS A 260 -24.21 -12.27 11.36
C LYS A 260 -24.08 -13.70 10.83
N ALA A 261 -23.58 -13.84 9.61
CA ALA A 261 -23.38 -15.14 8.99
C ALA A 261 -22.26 -15.90 9.70
N THR A 262 -21.12 -15.25 9.94
CA THR A 262 -19.97 -15.88 10.59
C THR A 262 -20.21 -16.19 12.06
N ALA A 263 -20.87 -15.32 12.82
CA ALA A 263 -21.25 -15.60 14.20
C ALA A 263 -22.18 -16.81 14.32
N TRP A 264 -23.13 -16.96 13.39
CA TRP A 264 -24.03 -18.11 13.37
C TRP A 264 -23.27 -19.42 13.06
N LEU A 265 -22.31 -19.37 12.14
CA LEU A 265 -21.45 -20.50 11.78
C LEU A 265 -20.54 -20.90 12.94
N ASP A 266 -19.92 -19.91 13.61
CA ASP A 266 -19.04 -20.11 14.76
C ASP A 266 -19.79 -20.77 15.92
N ALA A 267 -21.03 -20.36 16.19
CA ALA A 267 -21.89 -20.95 17.23
C ALA A 267 -22.20 -22.45 17.00
N ARG A 268 -22.03 -22.94 15.78
CA ARG A 268 -22.26 -24.35 15.39
C ARG A 268 -20.97 -25.09 15.06
N GLY A 269 -19.81 -24.47 15.25
CA GLY A 269 -18.51 -25.05 14.93
C GLY A 269 -18.30 -25.32 13.45
N LEU A 270 -19.03 -24.62 12.57
CA LEU A 270 -18.93 -24.78 11.13
C LEU A 270 -17.79 -23.91 10.59
N LYS A 271 -16.85 -24.54 9.89
CA LYS A 271 -15.70 -23.85 9.32
C LYS A 271 -16.11 -23.11 8.04
N TYR A 272 -15.47 -21.96 7.81
CA TYR A 272 -15.66 -21.15 6.61
C TYR A 272 -14.38 -20.39 6.24
N PHE A 273 -14.39 -19.78 5.06
CA PHE A 273 -13.36 -18.86 4.60
C PHE A 273 -13.98 -17.70 3.81
N TYR A 274 -13.25 -16.59 3.72
CA TYR A 274 -13.64 -15.44 2.92
C TYR A 274 -13.03 -15.52 1.52
N THR A 275 -13.85 -15.27 0.50
CA THR A 275 -13.36 -14.99 -0.86
C THR A 275 -13.45 -13.49 -1.13
N LYS A 276 -12.49 -12.98 -1.89
CA LYS A 276 -12.50 -11.60 -2.41
C LYS A 276 -13.11 -11.60 -3.81
N GLU A 277 -13.70 -10.47 -4.20
CA GLU A 277 -14.16 -10.25 -5.57
C GLU A 277 -13.00 -10.35 -6.58
#